data_AF-A0A519JK65-F1
#
_entry.id   AF-A0A519JK65-F1
#
_cell.length_a   1.000
_cell.length_b   1.000
_cell.length_c   1.000
_cell.angle_alpha   90.00
_cell.angle_beta   90.00
_cell.angle_gamma   90.00
#
_symmetry.space_group_name_H-M   'P 1'
#
loop_
_entity.id
_entity.type
_entity.pdbx_description
1 polymer ?
#
loop_
_entity_poly.entity_id
_entity_poly.type
_entity_poly.pdbx_seq_one_letter_code
_entity_poly.pdbx_strand_id
1 'polypeptide(L)' 'MAQKPSIPKGTRDFSPAEVAKRQYIMQVIKANFEKYGYQPIETPSFENSETLMGKYGEEGDRLIFKILNSGDYL' A
#
# COMPACT_ATOMS: atom_id res chain seq x y z
N MET A 1 8.59 33.30 0.53
CA MET A 1 7.30 32.88 -0.07
C MET A 1 6.96 31.51 0.50
N ALA A 2 5.72 31.27 0.93
CA ALA A 2 5.33 29.97 1.46
C ALA A 2 5.39 28.90 0.34
N GLN A 3 6.08 27.79 0.59
CA GLN A 3 6.15 26.69 -0.36
C GLN A 3 4.80 26.00 -0.41
N LYS A 4 4.22 25.87 -1.61
CA LYS A 4 2.98 25.12 -1.78
C LYS A 4 3.26 23.64 -1.45
N PRO A 5 2.40 22.99 -0.63
CA PRO A 5 2.51 21.57 -0.39
C PRO A 5 2.44 20.79 -1.72
N SER A 6 3.25 19.75 -1.83
CA SER A 6 3.26 18.81 -2.96
C SER A 6 3.17 17.39 -2.45
N ILE A 7 2.53 16.51 -3.22
CA ILE A 7 2.46 15.09 -2.91
C ILE A 7 3.82 14.40 -3.16
N PRO A 8 4.16 13.31 -2.45
CA PRO A 8 5.39 12.55 -2.69
C PRO A 8 5.53 12.08 -4.14
N LYS A 9 6.76 12.02 -4.65
CA LYS A 9 7.04 11.56 -6.01
C LYS A 9 6.49 10.13 -6.22
N GLY A 10 5.84 9.91 -7.36
CA GLY A 10 5.24 8.61 -7.70
C GLY A 10 3.84 8.40 -7.12
N THR A 11 3.27 9.38 -6.45
CA THR A 11 1.87 9.36 -5.96
C THR A 11 0.98 10.29 -6.79
N ARG A 12 -0.34 10.09 -6.71
CA ARG A 12 -1.35 10.95 -7.34
C ARG A 12 -2.63 10.94 -6.53
N ASP A 13 -3.35 12.06 -6.57
CA ASP A 13 -4.72 12.14 -6.07
C ASP A 13 -5.69 11.48 -7.07
N PHE A 14 -6.83 11.02 -6.57
CA PHE A 14 -7.91 10.46 -7.39
C PHE A 14 -9.14 11.35 -7.29
N SER A 15 -9.70 11.72 -8.43
CA SER A 15 -10.97 12.43 -8.51
C SER A 15 -12.15 11.53 -8.09
N PRO A 16 -13.32 12.11 -7.74
CA PRO A 16 -14.51 11.33 -7.39
C PRO A 16 -14.91 10.30 -8.46
N ALA A 17 -14.79 10.66 -9.74
CA ALA A 17 -15.09 9.77 -10.85
C ALA A 17 -14.12 8.57 -10.94
N GLU A 18 -12.84 8.77 -10.62
CA GLU A 18 -11.85 7.69 -10.59
C GLU A 18 -12.08 6.77 -9.38
N VAL A 19 -12.38 7.33 -8.21
CA VAL A 19 -12.71 6.56 -7.01
C VAL A 19 -13.94 5.68 -7.25
N ALA A 20 -15.01 6.21 -7.85
CA ALA A 20 -16.21 5.45 -8.16
C ALA A 20 -15.92 4.24 -9.08
N LYS A 21 -15.11 4.43 -10.12
CA LYS A 21 -14.70 3.34 -11.02
C LYS A 21 -13.84 2.29 -10.30
N ARG A 22 -12.92 2.72 -9.43
CA ARG A 22 -12.09 1.80 -8.62
C ARG A 22 -12.95 0.97 -7.67
N GLN A 23 -13.91 1.59 -6.99
CA GLN A 23 -14.84 0.90 -6.10
C GLN A 23 -15.67 -0.15 -6.83
N TYR A 24 -16.16 0.15 -8.04
CA TYR A 24 -16.87 -0.83 -8.86
C TYR A 24 -16.01 -2.07 -9.14
N ILE A 25 -14.76 -1.89 -9.57
CA ILE A 25 -13.83 -3.01 -9.84
C ILE A 25 -13.61 -3.85 -8.57
N MET A 26 -13.33 -3.20 -7.44
CA MET A 26 -13.10 -3.90 -6.17
C MET A 26 -14.34 -4.69 -5.72
N GLN A 27 -15.55 -4.13 -5.89
CA GLN A 27 -16.80 -4.81 -5.55
C GLN A 27 -17.02 -6.06 -6.40
N VAL A 28 -16.76 -5.99 -7.72
CA VAL A 28 -16.87 -7.15 -8.61
C VAL A 28 -15.91 -8.27 -8.19
N ILE A 29 -14.66 -7.92 -7.87
CA ILE A 29 -13.65 -8.89 -7.42
C ILE A 29 -14.07 -9.53 -6.09
N LYS A 30 -14.45 -8.71 -5.10
CA LYS A 30 -14.88 -9.16 -3.77
C LYS A 30 -16.10 -10.10 -3.85
N ALA A 31 -17.14 -9.70 -4.59
CA ALA A 31 -18.35 -10.49 -4.74
C ALA A 31 -18.08 -11.86 -5.38
N ASN A 32 -17.13 -11.95 -6.32
CA ASN A 32 -16.72 -13.23 -6.87
C ASN A 32 -16.00 -14.10 -5.83
N PHE A 33 -15.04 -13.57 -5.07
CA PHE A 33 -14.38 -14.36 -4.02
C PHE A 33 -15.37 -14.86 -2.95
N GLU A 34 -16.27 -14.00 -2.50
CA GLU A 34 -17.30 -14.36 -1.51
C GLU A 34 -18.23 -15.45 -2.03
N LYS A 35 -18.59 -15.44 -3.33
CA LYS A 35 -19.40 -16.48 -3.97
C LYS A 35 -18.75 -17.87 -3.87
N TYR A 36 -17.42 -17.95 -3.83
CA TYR A 36 -16.68 -19.20 -3.68
C TYR A 36 -16.26 -19.50 -2.22
N GLY A 37 -16.81 -18.78 -1.24
CA GLY A 37 -16.60 -19.05 0.17
C GLY A 37 -15.28 -18.51 0.75
N TYR A 38 -14.55 -17.67 0.00
CA TYR A 38 -13.37 -17.00 0.52
C TYR A 38 -13.78 -15.89 1.49
N GLN A 39 -13.07 -15.81 2.62
CA GLN A 39 -13.27 -14.76 3.62
C GLN A 39 -12.17 -13.69 3.48
N PRO A 40 -12.52 -12.40 3.58
CA PRO A 40 -11.52 -11.34 3.57
C PRO A 40 -10.72 -11.36 4.88
N ILE A 41 -9.43 -11.08 4.77
CA ILE A 41 -8.56 -10.71 5.89
C ILE A 41 -7.80 -9.45 5.53
N GLU A 42 -7.48 -8.64 6.52
CA GLU A 42 -6.64 -7.47 6.36
C GLU A 42 -5.46 -7.57 7.33
N THR A 43 -4.28 -7.17 6.86
CA THR A 43 -3.06 -7.11 7.66
C THR A 43 -2.64 -5.65 7.81
N PRO A 44 -1.80 -5.31 8.80
CA PRO A 44 -1.19 -3.99 8.88
C PRO A 44 -0.48 -3.59 7.57
N SER A 45 -0.42 -2.29 7.28
CA SER A 45 0.26 -1.78 6.06
C SER A 45 1.78 -1.88 6.12
N PHE A 46 2.35 -2.13 7.29
CA PHE A 46 3.77 -2.36 7.52
C PHE A 46 3.94 -3.61 8.38
N GLU A 47 5.04 -4.32 8.15
CA GLU A 47 5.40 -5.55 8.85
C GLU A 47 6.83 -5.43 9.40
N ASN A 48 7.20 -6.35 10.30
CA ASN A 48 8.58 -6.42 10.78
C ASN A 48 9.55 -6.64 9.61
N SER A 49 10.73 -6.02 9.67
CA SER A 49 11.74 -6.15 8.62
C SER A 49 12.14 -7.61 8.37
N GLU A 50 12.22 -8.42 9.43
CA GLU A 50 12.51 -9.87 9.35
C GLU A 50 11.44 -10.67 8.60
N THR A 51 10.19 -10.18 8.59
CA THR A 51 9.08 -10.83 7.88
C THR A 51 9.20 -10.64 6.37
N LEU A 52 9.69 -9.48 5.92
CA LEU A 52 9.70 -9.10 4.50
C LEU A 52 11.05 -9.35 3.80
N MET A 53 12.18 -9.24 4.51
CA MET A 53 13.51 -9.35 3.91
C MET A 53 13.82 -10.78 3.41
N GLY A 54 14.52 -10.88 2.28
CA GLY A 54 14.93 -12.15 1.67
C GLY A 54 13.81 -12.95 1.01
N LYS A 55 12.56 -12.46 1.04
CA LYS A 55 11.40 -13.14 0.40
C LYS A 55 11.28 -12.85 -1.09
N TYR A 56 11.83 -11.72 -1.55
CA TYR A 56 11.64 -11.20 -2.91
C TYR A 56 12.95 -11.11 -3.71
N GLY A 57 14.02 -11.77 -3.25
CA GLY A 57 15.35 -11.68 -3.83
C GLY A 57 16.05 -10.34 -3.56
N GLU A 58 17.32 -10.23 -3.93
CA GLU A 58 18.14 -9.05 -3.64
C GLU A 58 17.60 -7.76 -4.28
N GLU A 59 16.99 -7.87 -5.47
CA GLU A 59 16.37 -6.71 -6.13
C GLU A 59 15.08 -6.29 -5.44
N GLY A 60 14.25 -7.25 -5.00
CA GLY A 60 13.00 -6.98 -4.30
C GLY A 60 13.21 -6.28 -2.95
N ASP A 61 14.25 -6.68 -2.20
CA ASP A 61 14.58 -6.08 -0.91
C ASP A 61 14.94 -4.58 -1.03
N ARG A 62 15.48 -4.15 -2.19
CA ARG A 62 15.81 -2.74 -2.46
C ARG A 62 14.58 -1.87 -2.71
N LEU A 63 13.43 -2.48 -2.99
CA LEU A 63 12.18 -1.79 -3.31
C LEU A 63 11.27 -1.60 -2.08
N ILE A 64 11.65 -2.14 -0.92
CA ILE A 64 10.87 -2.03 0.33
C ILE A 64 11.02 -0.63 0.93
N PHE A 65 9.90 0.04 1.20
CA PHE A 65 9.87 1.27 1.99
C PHE A 65 10.11 0.94 3.47
N LYS A 66 11.24 1.40 4.01
CA LYS A 66 11.61 1.20 5.42
C LYS A 66 11.10 2.34 6.28
N ILE A 67 10.43 2.01 7.37
CA ILE A 67 10.06 2.97 8.42
C ILE A 67 11.26 3.14 9.34
N LEU A 68 11.69 4.38 9.54
CA LEU A 68 12.79 4.68 10.45
C LEU A 68 12.32 4.53 11.90
N ASN A 69 13.15 3.91 12.74
CA ASN A 69 12.88 3.79 14.17
C ASN A 69 12.83 5.19 14.81
N SER A 70 11.76 5.47 15.54
CA SER A 70 11.66 6.66 16.39
C SER A 70 12.54 6.47 17.62
N GLY A 71 13.80 6.88 17.57
CA GLY A 71 14.72 6.75 18.70
C GLY A 71 16.18 7.07 18.41
N ASP A 72 16.65 6.79 17.20
CA ASP A 72 18.00 7.15 16.76
C ASP A 72 17.96 8.45 15.95
N TYR A 73 17.82 9.55 16.69
CA TYR A 73 18.18 10.87 16.19
C TYR A 73 19.59 11.20 16.72
N LEU A 74 20.59 11.12 15.84
CA LEU A 74 21.83 11.91 15.90
C LEU A 74 21.88 12.83 14.69
#